data_AF-A0A922S8C0-F1
#
_entry.id   AF-A0A922S8C0-F1
#
_cell.length_a   1.000
_cell.length_b   1.000
_cell.length_c   1.000
_cell.angle_alpha   90.00
_cell.angle_beta   90.00
_cell.angle_gamma   90.00
#
_symmetry.space_group_name_H-M   'P 1'
#
loop_
_entity.id
_entity.type
_entity.pdbx_description
1 polymer ?
#
loop_
_entity_poly.entity_id
_entity_poly.type
_entity_poly.pdbx_seq_one_letter_code
_entity_poly.pdbx_strand_id
1 'polypeptide(L)'
;MYRTTDTSDIRSNLLFGTVVEPSGQGESVPVTKTALLRVDRPFDLKEHASSVLFCGTKVIQTRYYNNEPVKALVLRTGYNTSKGQLVRSILYPVPADFKFDRDSYKFIIILACIATIGLAYTVALKTGTLTEDGLDMWGVVAVSGASKPPRLGRPQRDPRQLNELHPLKLGMATCHSLTLLDDELAGDPLDLKSTGWVLEEPDIPEHSNYEILTPTIVKPRKTANIDVDDIHLPLEVGIVQQHQFVSSLQRASVVTRVLGEDVLRVYTKGAPEMLRTLCIPETVPDNLYEVLNSYAEKGYRVIAVATRVLEGTTF
;
A
#
# COMPACT_ATOMS: atom_id res chain seq x y z
N MET A 1 53.13 50.51 -27.19
CA MET A 1 54.07 49.85 -28.12
C MET A 1 55.35 49.59 -27.33
N TYR A 2 55.54 48.37 -26.81
CA TYR A 2 56.81 47.96 -26.17
C TYR A 2 57.33 46.75 -26.94
N ARG A 3 58.55 46.93 -27.46
CA ARG A 3 59.28 46.04 -28.36
C ARG A 3 59.81 44.86 -27.53
N THR A 4 59.37 43.64 -27.84
CA THR A 4 60.03 42.42 -27.38
C THR A 4 61.41 42.36 -28.05
N THR A 5 62.46 42.62 -27.28
CA THR A 5 63.84 42.36 -27.70
C THR A 5 64.07 40.86 -27.76
N ASP A 6 64.74 40.44 -28.84
CA ASP A 6 65.28 39.10 -29.07
C ASP A 6 65.90 38.50 -27.81
N THR A 7 65.59 37.24 -27.57
CA THR A 7 66.08 36.42 -26.44
C THR A 7 67.58 36.09 -26.51
N SER A 8 68.31 36.63 -27.48
CA SER A 8 69.74 36.33 -27.71
C SER A 8 70.71 37.26 -26.99
N ASP A 9 70.26 38.32 -26.32
CA ASP A 9 71.16 39.32 -25.71
C ASP A 9 70.78 39.66 -24.26
N ILE A 10 70.76 38.63 -23.40
CA ILE A 10 70.57 38.82 -21.95
C ILE A 10 71.93 39.17 -21.34
N ARG A 11 72.27 40.47 -21.31
CA ARG A 11 73.24 40.98 -20.33
C ARG A 11 72.61 40.86 -18.94
N SER A 12 73.10 39.88 -18.18
CA SER A 12 72.65 39.56 -16.83
C SER A 12 73.05 40.65 -15.83
N ASN A 13 72.20 41.67 -15.64
CA ASN A 13 72.34 42.58 -14.51
C ASN A 13 71.56 42.01 -13.31
N LEU A 14 72.28 41.77 -12.23
CA LEU A 14 71.92 40.88 -11.12
C LEU A 14 70.69 41.38 -10.33
N LEU A 15 69.70 40.50 -10.16
CA LEU A 15 68.55 40.66 -9.25
C LEU A 15 68.85 39.97 -7.91
N PHE A 16 69.36 40.70 -6.92
CA PHE A 16 69.37 40.22 -5.53
C PHE A 16 68.34 40.99 -4.71
N GLY A 17 67.30 40.34 -4.20
CA GLY A 17 66.26 41.03 -3.43
C GLY A 17 65.39 40.11 -2.59
N THR A 18 64.83 40.64 -1.51
CA THR A 18 63.88 39.92 -0.65
C THR A 18 62.47 40.41 -0.93
N VAL A 19 61.58 39.47 -1.26
CA VAL A 19 60.21 39.74 -1.69
C VAL A 19 59.26 39.00 -0.77
N VAL A 20 58.15 39.63 -0.40
CA VAL A 20 57.09 38.93 0.32
C VAL A 20 56.13 38.34 -0.68
N GLU A 21 56.06 37.01 -0.67
CA GLU A 21 55.02 36.25 -1.34
C GLU A 21 53.89 35.99 -0.33
N PRO A 22 52.65 36.36 -0.64
CA PRO A 22 51.53 35.97 0.20
C PRO A 22 51.36 34.45 0.13
N SER A 23 51.55 33.76 1.27
CA SER A 23 51.20 32.35 1.38
C SER A 23 49.69 32.20 1.43
N GLY A 24 49.15 31.16 0.79
CA GLY A 24 47.71 30.86 0.81
C GLY A 24 47.13 30.51 2.20
N GLN A 25 47.94 30.56 3.26
CA GLN A 25 47.57 30.26 4.65
C GLN A 25 47.54 31.51 5.56
N GLY A 26 47.63 32.73 5.01
CA GLY A 26 47.40 33.98 5.74
C GLY A 26 48.60 34.59 6.47
N GLU A 27 49.73 33.87 6.57
CA GLU A 27 51.00 34.44 7.04
C GLU A 27 51.96 34.68 5.86
N SER A 28 52.48 35.90 5.73
CA SER A 28 53.37 36.27 4.64
C SER A 28 54.83 36.24 5.10
N VAL A 29 55.54 35.14 4.82
CA VAL A 29 56.97 35.03 5.11
C VAL A 29 57.79 35.62 3.96
N PRO A 30 58.74 36.53 4.21
CA PRO A 30 59.61 37.07 3.17
C PRO A 30 60.52 35.98 2.60
N VAL A 31 60.54 35.87 1.27
CA VAL A 31 61.39 34.94 0.52
C VAL A 31 62.44 35.74 -0.26
N THR A 32 63.71 35.35 -0.10
CA THR A 32 64.81 35.97 -0.86
C THR A 32 64.91 35.37 -2.25
N LYS A 33 64.90 36.23 -3.27
CA LYS A 33 65.06 35.89 -4.69
C LYS A 33 66.45 36.28 -5.16
N THR A 34 67.04 35.41 -5.96
CA THR A 34 68.43 35.54 -6.44
C THR A 34 68.49 35.70 -7.94
N ALA A 35 69.58 36.31 -8.44
CA ALA A 35 69.76 36.54 -9.85
C ALA A 35 69.89 35.19 -10.57
N LEU A 36 69.36 35.11 -11.79
CA LEU A 36 69.55 33.93 -12.60
C LEU A 36 71.05 33.80 -12.93
N LEU A 37 71.65 32.67 -12.55
CA LEU A 37 73.02 32.34 -12.95
C LEU A 37 73.04 32.09 -14.46
N ARG A 38 74.08 32.55 -15.15
CA ARG A 38 74.24 32.28 -16.58
C ARG A 38 74.56 30.80 -16.76
N VAL A 39 73.58 30.05 -17.24
CA VAL A 39 73.69 28.62 -17.55
C VAL A 39 73.31 28.43 -19.01
N ASP A 40 74.03 27.60 -19.77
CA ASP A 40 73.73 27.28 -21.19
C ASP A 40 72.51 26.33 -21.34
N ARG A 41 71.55 26.40 -20.41
CA ARG A 41 70.31 25.61 -20.44
C ARG A 41 69.12 26.54 -20.70
N PRO A 42 68.07 26.05 -21.39
CA PRO A 42 66.85 26.83 -21.59
C PRO A 42 66.20 27.12 -20.23
N PHE A 43 65.64 28.33 -20.10
CA PHE A 43 64.99 28.77 -18.88
C PHE A 43 63.73 27.94 -18.58
N ASP A 44 63.72 27.23 -17.44
CA ASP A 44 62.54 26.57 -16.88
C ASP A 44 62.02 27.32 -15.63
N LEU A 45 60.73 27.62 -15.62
CA LEU A 45 60.01 28.26 -14.51
C LEU A 45 60.03 27.43 -13.21
N LYS A 46 60.09 26.10 -13.31
CA LYS A 46 60.11 25.21 -12.14
C LYS A 46 61.50 25.13 -11.52
N GLU A 47 62.53 24.98 -12.34
CA GLU A 47 63.92 24.87 -11.86
C GLU A 47 64.48 26.20 -11.35
N HIS A 48 64.01 27.33 -11.90
CA HIS A 48 64.48 28.67 -11.54
C HIS A 48 63.48 29.48 -10.69
N ALA A 49 62.62 28.81 -9.91
CA ALA A 49 61.59 29.46 -9.10
C ALA A 49 62.14 30.49 -8.08
N SER A 50 63.40 30.34 -7.63
CA SER A 50 64.10 31.29 -6.76
C SER A 50 64.50 32.59 -7.46
N SER A 51 64.46 32.64 -8.80
CA SER A 51 64.79 33.82 -9.61
C SER A 51 63.55 34.47 -10.25
N VAL A 52 62.35 33.94 -10.00
CA VAL A 52 61.09 34.40 -10.60
C VAL A 52 60.24 35.16 -9.60
N LEU A 53 59.65 36.26 -10.07
CA LEU A 53 58.69 37.10 -9.34
C LEU A 53 57.28 36.91 -9.89
N PHE A 54 56.30 36.73 -8.99
CA PHE A 54 54.90 36.56 -9.38
C PHE A 54 54.11 37.86 -9.27
N CYS A 55 53.11 38.02 -10.14
CA CYS A 55 52.19 39.15 -10.12
C CYS A 55 51.41 39.19 -8.80
N GLY A 56 51.43 40.34 -8.10
CA GLY A 56 50.77 40.53 -6.81
C GLY A 56 51.68 40.33 -5.59
N THR A 57 52.97 40.07 -5.79
CA THR A 57 53.99 40.06 -4.73
C THR A 57 54.50 41.47 -4.47
N LYS A 58 54.80 41.80 -3.20
CA LYS A 58 55.35 43.12 -2.82
C LYS A 58 56.84 42.99 -2.56
N VAL A 59 57.65 43.71 -3.33
CA VAL A 59 59.10 43.78 -3.10
C VAL A 59 59.35 44.65 -1.87
N ILE A 60 60.00 44.09 -0.85
CA ILE A 60 60.33 44.82 0.38
C ILE A 60 61.70 45.46 0.27
N GLN A 61 62.68 44.70 -0.21
CA GLN A 61 64.07 45.17 -0.25
C GLN A 61 64.78 44.66 -1.50
N THR A 62 65.50 45.55 -2.16
CA THR A 62 66.43 45.24 -3.24
C THR A 62 67.85 45.53 -2.80
N ARG A 63 68.81 44.64 -3.11
CA ARG A 63 70.24 44.89 -2.92
C ARG A 63 70.84 45.29 -4.26
N TYR A 64 71.28 46.54 -4.35
CA TYR A 64 71.95 47.07 -5.54
C TYR A 64 73.39 46.56 -5.56
N TYR A 65 73.82 45.95 -6.66
CA TYR A 65 75.22 45.69 -6.95
C TYR A 65 75.73 46.81 -7.89
N ASN A 66 76.91 47.36 -7.60
CA ASN A 66 77.57 48.41 -8.41
C ASN A 66 76.76 49.71 -8.60
N ASN A 67 75.92 50.10 -7.65
CA ASN A 67 75.11 51.33 -7.71
C ASN A 67 74.11 51.40 -8.88
N GLU A 68 73.84 50.29 -9.58
CA GLU A 68 72.83 50.22 -10.63
C GLU A 68 71.46 49.81 -10.07
N PRO A 69 70.35 50.39 -10.57
CA PRO A 69 69.02 49.95 -10.20
C PRO A 69 68.77 48.50 -10.66
N VAL A 70 68.08 47.74 -9.81
CA VAL A 70 67.71 46.36 -10.10
C VAL A 70 66.69 46.31 -11.25
N LYS A 71 67.01 45.56 -12.31
CA LYS A 71 66.16 45.38 -13.50
C LYS A 71 65.65 43.94 -13.57
N ALA A 72 64.40 43.78 -14.02
CA ALA A 72 63.76 42.48 -14.23
C ALA A 72 63.25 42.34 -15.66
N LEU A 73 63.26 41.12 -16.19
CA LEU A 73 62.62 40.80 -17.46
C LEU A 73 61.17 40.34 -17.21
N VAL A 74 60.22 40.93 -17.95
CA VAL A 74 58.81 40.53 -17.87
C VAL A 74 58.62 39.26 -18.69
N LEU A 75 58.28 38.15 -18.02
CA LEU A 75 58.03 36.86 -18.69
C LEU A 75 56.61 36.72 -19.23
N ARG A 76 55.60 37.19 -18.48
CA ARG A 76 54.17 37.06 -18.84
C ARG A 76 53.38 38.28 -18.38
N THR A 77 52.36 38.67 -19.15
CA THR A 77 51.45 39.78 -18.85
C THR A 77 49.98 39.35 -18.90
N GLY A 78 49.09 40.11 -18.24
CA GLY A 78 47.64 39.90 -18.28
C GLY A 78 47.20 38.49 -17.87
N TYR A 79 46.28 37.90 -18.64
CA TYR A 79 45.72 36.56 -18.41
C TYR A 79 46.72 35.41 -18.58
N ASN A 80 47.93 35.65 -19.10
CA ASN A 80 48.99 34.63 -19.16
C ASN A 80 49.78 34.50 -17.85
N THR A 81 49.62 35.45 -16.91
CA THR A 81 50.20 35.33 -15.56
C THR A 81 49.46 34.26 -14.75
N SER A 82 50.11 33.65 -13.75
CA SER A 82 49.47 32.62 -12.90
C SER A 82 48.19 33.13 -12.24
N LYS A 83 48.19 34.37 -11.74
CA LYS A 83 47.01 35.03 -11.17
C LYS A 83 45.93 35.30 -12.23
N GLY A 84 46.34 35.75 -13.42
CA GLY A 84 45.44 35.99 -14.54
C GLY A 84 44.76 34.70 -15.03
N GLN A 85 45.49 33.60 -15.12
CA GLN A 85 44.94 32.29 -15.50
C GLN A 85 43.90 31.80 -14.48
N LEU A 86 44.18 31.97 -13.18
CA LEU A 86 43.24 31.63 -12.11
C LEU A 86 41.95 32.47 -12.18
N VAL A 87 42.06 33.78 -12.40
CA VAL A 87 40.89 34.65 -12.60
C VAL A 87 40.10 34.23 -13.84
N ARG A 88 40.79 33.87 -14.93
CA ARG A 88 40.15 33.39 -16.16
C ARG A 88 39.39 32.08 -15.94
N SER A 89 39.92 31.12 -15.18
CA SER A 89 39.23 29.86 -14.91
C SER A 89 38.02 30.02 -13.99
N ILE A 90 37.99 31.05 -13.14
CA ILE A 90 36.83 31.39 -12.31
C ILE A 90 35.72 32.03 -13.17
N LEU A 91 36.09 32.95 -14.07
CA LEU A 91 35.13 33.66 -14.91
C LEU A 91 34.56 32.80 -16.05
N TYR A 92 35.35 31.85 -16.55
CA TYR A 92 34.98 30.98 -17.67
C TYR A 92 35.28 29.52 -17.31
N PRO A 93 34.42 28.89 -16.47
CA PRO A 93 34.56 27.48 -16.16
C PRO A 93 34.40 26.66 -17.44
N VAL A 94 35.21 25.63 -17.60
CA VAL A 94 35.05 24.66 -18.70
C VAL A 94 33.70 23.96 -18.50
N PRO A 95 32.82 23.88 -19.52
CA PRO A 95 31.50 23.28 -19.37
C PRO A 95 31.62 21.84 -18.90
N ALA A 96 30.75 21.44 -17.97
CA ALA A 96 30.67 20.07 -17.47
C ALA A 96 30.32 19.10 -18.61
N ASP A 97 30.91 17.90 -18.56
CA ASP A 97 30.88 16.94 -19.67
C ASP A 97 29.46 16.38 -19.86
N PHE A 98 28.78 16.81 -20.93
CA PHE A 98 27.39 16.49 -21.30
C PHE A 98 27.08 14.98 -21.46
N LYS A 99 28.13 14.14 -21.44
CA LYS A 99 28.01 12.68 -21.54
C LYS A 99 27.33 12.06 -20.32
N PHE A 100 27.58 12.58 -19.12
CA PHE A 100 27.03 12.03 -17.87
C PHE A 100 25.51 12.18 -17.78
N ASP A 101 24.96 13.33 -18.22
CA ASP A 101 23.52 13.57 -18.19
C ASP A 101 22.78 12.60 -19.11
N ARG A 102 23.29 12.40 -20.33
CA ARG A 102 22.68 11.48 -21.30
C ARG A 102 22.62 10.05 -20.77
N ASP A 103 23.67 9.58 -20.11
CA ASP A 103 23.71 8.21 -19.58
C ASP A 103 22.82 8.05 -18.34
N SER A 104 22.67 9.11 -17.54
CA SER A 104 21.72 9.17 -16.42
C SER A 104 20.26 9.06 -16.89
N TYR A 105 19.89 9.77 -17.96
CA TYR A 105 18.54 9.67 -18.53
C TYR A 105 18.22 8.27 -19.09
N LYS A 106 19.19 7.58 -19.70
CA LYS A 106 18.99 6.19 -20.18
C LYS A 106 18.69 5.24 -19.03
N PHE A 107 19.39 5.39 -17.90
CA PHE A 107 19.18 4.56 -16.72
C PHE A 107 17.77 4.76 -16.12
N ILE A 108 17.33 6.02 -16.00
CA ILE A 108 15.99 6.35 -15.50
C ILE A 108 14.89 5.75 -16.39
N ILE A 109 15.06 5.80 -17.72
CA ILE A 109 14.10 5.22 -18.67
C ILE A 109 14.00 3.70 -18.49
N ILE A 110 15.12 3.00 -18.30
CA ILE A 110 15.12 1.54 -18.07
C ILE A 110 14.36 1.19 -16.78
N LEU A 111 14.59 1.94 -15.70
CA LEU A 111 13.86 1.74 -14.43
C LEU A 111 12.35 1.99 -14.59
N ALA A 112 11.97 3.03 -15.34
CA ALA A 112 10.57 3.32 -15.62
C ALA A 112 9.89 2.19 -16.41
N CYS A 113 10.58 1.59 -17.38
CA CYS A 113 10.06 0.43 -18.12
C CYS A 113 9.84 -0.79 -17.21
N ILE A 114 10.81 -1.11 -16.35
CA ILE A 114 10.69 -2.23 -15.40
C ILE A 114 9.50 -1.99 -14.44
N ALA A 115 9.36 -0.77 -13.91
CA ALA A 115 8.24 -0.42 -13.04
C ALA A 115 6.88 -0.53 -13.75
N THR A 116 6.81 -0.08 -15.00
CA THR A 116 5.58 -0.14 -15.81
C THR A 116 5.18 -1.59 -16.10
N ILE A 117 6.16 -2.45 -16.44
CA ILE A 117 5.91 -3.89 -16.66
C ILE A 117 5.43 -4.55 -15.37
N GLY A 118 6.07 -4.25 -14.23
CA GLY A 118 5.65 -4.76 -12.92
C GLY A 118 4.22 -4.34 -12.56
N LEU A 119 3.88 -3.07 -12.77
CA LEU A 119 2.53 -2.55 -12.53
C LEU A 119 1.50 -3.22 -13.46
N ALA A 120 1.81 -3.32 -14.75
CA ALA A 120 0.92 -3.98 -15.72
C ALA A 120 0.69 -5.46 -15.36
N TYR A 121 1.73 -6.18 -14.93
CA TYR A 121 1.62 -7.56 -14.47
C TYR A 121 0.73 -7.68 -13.22
N THR A 122 0.92 -6.82 -12.22
CA THR A 122 0.07 -6.82 -11.02
C THR A 122 -1.38 -6.49 -11.33
N VAL A 123 -1.64 -5.52 -12.21
CA VAL A 123 -3.01 -5.19 -12.64
C VAL A 123 -3.61 -6.36 -13.40
N ALA A 124 -2.91 -6.95 -14.37
CA ALA A 124 -3.41 -8.09 -15.14
C ALA A 124 -3.71 -9.30 -14.24
N LEU A 125 -2.86 -9.58 -13.24
CA LEU A 125 -3.12 -10.63 -12.25
C LEU A 125 -4.38 -10.32 -11.44
N LYS A 126 -4.52 -9.09 -10.95
CA LYS A 126 -5.68 -8.69 -10.14
C LYS A 126 -6.99 -8.68 -10.95
N THR A 127 -6.95 -8.21 -12.19
CA THR A 127 -8.12 -8.18 -13.08
C THR A 127 -8.47 -9.56 -13.65
N GLY A 128 -7.48 -10.44 -13.83
CA GLY A 128 -7.68 -11.78 -14.40
C GLY A 128 -8.08 -12.86 -13.39
N THR A 129 -7.78 -12.70 -12.10
CA THR A 129 -8.02 -13.76 -11.09
C THR A 129 -8.79 -13.33 -9.84
N LEU A 130 -9.07 -12.03 -9.61
CA LEU A 130 -9.65 -11.55 -8.34
C LEU A 130 -11.01 -10.82 -8.45
N THR A 131 -11.67 -10.82 -9.61
CA THR A 131 -13.01 -10.20 -9.73
C THR A 131 -14.12 -11.25 -9.73
N GLU A 132 -14.35 -11.86 -8.57
CA GLU A 132 -15.70 -11.84 -8.02
C GLU A 132 -15.63 -10.88 -6.84
N ASP A 133 -16.00 -9.61 -7.06
CA ASP A 133 -16.03 -8.57 -6.02
C ASP A 133 -17.19 -8.84 -5.04
N GLY A 134 -17.15 -9.98 -4.36
CA GLY A 134 -18.21 -10.45 -3.50
C GLY A 134 -17.78 -11.61 -2.60
N LEU A 135 -18.36 -11.65 -1.42
CA LEU A 135 -18.30 -12.80 -0.53
C LEU A 135 -19.22 -13.89 -1.12
N ASP A 136 -18.66 -15.02 -1.56
CA ASP A 136 -19.44 -16.16 -2.03
C ASP A 136 -19.56 -17.25 -0.97
N MET A 137 -20.66 -17.99 -0.99
CA MET A 137 -20.93 -19.05 -0.02
C MET A 137 -20.24 -20.34 -0.43
N TRP A 138 -19.18 -20.74 0.29
CA TRP A 138 -18.48 -21.99 0.02
C TRP A 138 -19.29 -23.25 0.37
N GLY A 139 -20.14 -23.17 1.41
CA GLY A 139 -20.99 -24.26 1.86
C GLY A 139 -21.50 -24.11 3.28
N VAL A 140 -22.21 -25.13 3.75
CA VAL A 140 -22.86 -25.19 5.07
C VAL A 140 -22.43 -26.45 5.83
N VAL A 141 -22.36 -26.38 7.15
CA VAL A 141 -22.00 -27.52 8.00
C VAL A 141 -23.11 -27.73 9.03
N ALA A 142 -23.85 -28.84 8.90
CA ALA A 142 -24.89 -29.19 9.84
C ALA A 142 -24.32 -29.94 11.06
N VAL A 143 -25.00 -29.79 12.20
CA VAL A 143 -24.73 -30.58 13.40
C VAL A 143 -25.37 -31.96 13.25
N SER A 144 -24.61 -33.01 13.55
CA SER A 144 -25.12 -34.38 13.63
C SER A 144 -25.39 -34.75 15.09
N GLY A 145 -26.64 -35.09 15.38
CA GLY A 145 -27.08 -35.59 16.70
C GLY A 145 -26.84 -37.09 16.92
N ALA A 146 -26.20 -37.78 15.97
CA ALA A 146 -25.96 -39.22 16.06
C ALA A 146 -24.96 -39.63 17.16
N SER A 147 -24.24 -38.66 17.72
CA SER A 147 -23.30 -38.85 18.83
C SER A 147 -23.68 -37.95 20.00
N LYS A 148 -23.29 -38.37 21.21
CA LYS A 148 -23.29 -37.53 22.41
C LYS A 148 -21.86 -37.43 22.93
N PRO A 149 -21.24 -36.24 22.96
CA PRO A 149 -21.75 -34.94 22.51
C PRO A 149 -22.00 -34.87 20.98
N PRO A 150 -22.85 -33.94 20.51
CA PRO A 150 -23.07 -33.73 19.09
C PRO A 150 -21.77 -33.32 18.40
N ARG A 151 -21.64 -33.57 17.08
CA ARG A 151 -20.48 -33.12 16.29
C ARG A 151 -20.93 -32.41 15.03
N LEU A 152 -20.13 -31.47 14.56
CA LEU A 152 -20.26 -30.90 13.22
C LEU A 152 -19.93 -31.97 12.17
N GLY A 153 -20.81 -32.11 11.19
CA GLY A 153 -20.67 -33.07 10.10
C GLY A 153 -19.72 -32.60 9.00
N ARG A 154 -19.85 -33.24 7.83
CA ARG A 154 -19.11 -32.83 6.63
C ARG A 154 -19.72 -31.56 6.03
N PRO A 155 -18.91 -30.68 5.42
CA PRO A 155 -19.44 -29.54 4.69
C PRO A 155 -20.23 -29.98 3.47
N GLN A 156 -21.37 -29.34 3.27
CA GLN A 156 -22.20 -29.47 2.11
C GLN A 156 -22.07 -28.21 1.27
N ARG A 157 -21.45 -28.34 0.09
CA ARG A 157 -21.15 -27.20 -0.79
C ARG A 157 -22.39 -26.57 -1.40
N ASP A 158 -23.43 -27.37 -1.64
CA ASP A 158 -24.69 -26.90 -2.18
C ASP A 158 -25.78 -26.97 -1.09
N PRO A 159 -26.17 -25.84 -0.48
CA PRO A 159 -27.22 -25.80 0.52
C PRO A 159 -28.58 -26.31 0.01
N ARG A 160 -28.80 -26.32 -1.31
CA ARG A 160 -30.04 -26.82 -1.92
C ARG A 160 -30.24 -28.31 -1.72
N GLN A 161 -29.16 -29.06 -1.49
CA GLN A 161 -29.21 -30.49 -1.21
C GLN A 161 -29.67 -30.82 0.22
N LEU A 162 -29.75 -29.83 1.12
CA LEU A 162 -30.40 -30.03 2.41
C LEU A 162 -31.92 -30.15 2.22
N ASN A 163 -32.56 -30.97 3.05
CA ASN A 163 -34.01 -31.02 3.14
C ASN A 163 -34.59 -29.60 3.39
N GLU A 164 -35.70 -29.25 2.74
CA GLU A 164 -36.34 -27.94 2.87
C GLU A 164 -36.74 -27.63 4.32
N LEU A 165 -37.13 -28.66 5.09
CA LEU A 165 -37.43 -28.55 6.52
C LEU A 165 -36.20 -28.59 7.44
N HIS A 166 -34.99 -28.71 6.90
CA HIS A 166 -33.79 -28.78 7.72
C HIS A 166 -33.61 -27.45 8.48
N PRO A 167 -33.40 -27.45 9.81
CA PRO A 167 -33.35 -26.22 10.60
C PRO A 167 -32.31 -25.20 10.11
N LEU A 168 -31.16 -25.68 9.63
CA LEU A 168 -30.13 -24.81 9.06
C LEU A 168 -30.60 -24.07 7.80
N LYS A 169 -31.37 -24.74 6.93
CA LYS A 169 -31.88 -24.17 5.68
C LYS A 169 -32.98 -23.15 5.97
N LEU A 170 -33.90 -23.48 6.87
CA LEU A 170 -34.91 -22.55 7.38
C LEU A 170 -34.29 -21.31 8.04
N GLY A 171 -33.25 -21.50 8.86
CA GLY A 171 -32.54 -20.39 9.50
C GLY A 171 -31.85 -19.47 8.50
N MET A 172 -31.25 -20.01 7.44
CA MET A 172 -30.67 -19.21 6.35
C MET A 172 -31.74 -18.47 5.56
N ALA A 173 -32.87 -19.12 5.30
CA ALA A 173 -33.96 -18.57 4.51
C ALA A 173 -34.76 -17.48 5.25
N THR A 174 -34.75 -17.46 6.59
CA THR A 174 -35.58 -16.54 7.39
C THR A 174 -34.77 -15.50 8.17
N CYS A 175 -33.55 -15.83 8.60
CA CYS A 175 -32.69 -14.93 9.34
C CYS A 175 -31.80 -14.16 8.36
N HIS A 176 -32.37 -13.36 7.47
CA HIS A 176 -31.65 -12.54 6.50
C HIS A 176 -31.97 -11.06 6.66
N SER A 177 -31.08 -10.17 6.25
CA SER A 177 -31.38 -8.72 6.22
C SER A 177 -31.89 -8.24 4.87
N LEU A 178 -32.40 -9.14 4.01
CA LEU A 178 -33.01 -8.79 2.73
C LEU A 178 -34.33 -8.05 2.95
N THR A 179 -34.57 -7.03 2.14
CA THR A 179 -35.80 -6.22 2.08
C THR A 179 -36.24 -6.09 0.62
N LEU A 180 -37.54 -6.12 0.35
CA LEU A 180 -38.07 -5.90 -0.99
C LEU A 180 -38.25 -4.38 -1.23
N LEU A 181 -37.59 -3.83 -2.26
CA LEU A 181 -37.72 -2.43 -2.68
C LEU A 181 -38.08 -2.43 -4.18
N ASP A 182 -39.26 -1.92 -4.53
CA ASP A 182 -39.74 -1.82 -5.92
C ASP A 182 -39.66 -3.16 -6.69
N ASP A 183 -40.16 -4.25 -6.09
CA ASP A 183 -40.08 -5.63 -6.59
C ASP A 183 -38.66 -6.21 -6.74
N GLU A 184 -37.62 -5.49 -6.35
CA GLU A 184 -36.24 -5.97 -6.31
C GLU A 184 -35.78 -6.27 -4.88
N LEU A 185 -35.14 -7.44 -4.69
CA LEU A 185 -34.53 -7.80 -3.40
C LEU A 185 -33.25 -6.99 -3.19
N ALA A 186 -33.24 -6.14 -2.17
CA ALA A 186 -32.06 -5.41 -1.72
C ALA A 186 -31.53 -5.99 -0.41
N GLY A 187 -30.21 -6.14 -0.28
CA GLY A 187 -29.60 -6.59 0.97
C GLY A 187 -28.16 -7.07 0.79
N ASP A 188 -27.66 -7.82 1.78
CA ASP A 188 -26.30 -8.36 1.74
C ASP A 188 -26.17 -9.37 0.57
N PRO A 189 -25.17 -9.22 -0.33
CA PRO A 189 -24.98 -10.13 -1.46
C PRO A 189 -24.88 -11.62 -1.08
N LEU A 190 -24.38 -11.94 0.13
CA LEU A 190 -24.30 -13.30 0.64
C LEU A 190 -25.70 -13.86 0.97
N ASP A 191 -26.54 -13.05 1.62
CA ASP A 191 -27.91 -13.44 1.94
C ASP A 191 -28.75 -13.60 0.64
N LEU A 192 -28.48 -12.78 -0.38
CA LEU A 192 -29.19 -12.83 -1.67
C LEU A 192 -28.88 -14.10 -2.49
N LYS A 193 -27.62 -14.56 -2.45
CA LYS A 193 -27.16 -15.74 -3.21
C LYS A 193 -27.46 -17.07 -2.52
N SER A 194 -27.63 -17.07 -1.19
CA SER A 194 -27.56 -18.30 -0.38
C SER A 194 -28.86 -19.07 -0.21
N THR A 195 -30.02 -18.45 -0.40
CA THR A 195 -31.28 -19.07 0.02
C THR A 195 -31.96 -19.85 -1.10
N GLY A 196 -32.01 -19.31 -2.33
CA GLY A 196 -32.83 -19.88 -3.40
C GLY A 196 -34.34 -19.92 -3.07
N TRP A 197 -34.74 -19.18 -2.03
CA TRP A 197 -36.11 -18.99 -1.57
C TRP A 197 -36.63 -17.63 -2.06
N VAL A 198 -37.94 -17.45 -2.04
CA VAL A 198 -38.63 -16.23 -2.43
C VAL A 198 -39.19 -15.59 -1.17
N LEU A 199 -39.00 -14.27 -1.07
CA LEU A 199 -39.61 -13.43 -0.05
C LEU A 199 -40.88 -12.81 -0.66
N GLU A 200 -41.99 -12.90 0.05
CA GLU A 200 -43.21 -12.16 -0.27
C GLU A 200 -43.59 -11.30 0.93
N GLU A 201 -43.56 -9.99 0.71
CA GLU A 201 -44.14 -9.02 1.63
C GLU A 201 -45.61 -8.85 1.27
N PRO A 202 -46.51 -8.72 2.26
CA PRO A 202 -47.93 -8.54 1.98
C PRO A 202 -48.18 -7.17 1.32
N ASP A 203 -48.94 -7.17 0.21
CA ASP A 203 -49.53 -5.94 -0.34
C ASP A 203 -50.60 -5.43 0.63
N ILE A 204 -50.23 -4.52 1.53
CA ILE A 204 -51.19 -3.86 2.43
C ILE A 204 -51.80 -2.68 1.66
N PRO A 205 -53.11 -2.68 1.34
CA PRO A 205 -53.75 -1.49 0.80
C PRO A 205 -53.72 -0.39 1.86
N GLU A 206 -53.29 0.82 1.50
CA GLU A 206 -53.11 2.00 2.38
C GLU A 206 -54.38 2.42 3.17
N HIS A 207 -55.52 1.75 3.00
CA HIS A 207 -56.83 2.14 3.54
C HIS A 207 -57.54 1.10 4.41
N SER A 208 -56.93 -0.06 4.73
CA SER A 208 -57.49 -0.94 5.77
C SER A 208 -56.94 -0.56 7.14
N ASN A 209 -57.80 0.01 7.99
CA ASN A 209 -57.54 0.31 9.38
C ASN A 209 -56.85 -0.87 10.09
N TYR A 210 -55.75 -0.57 10.76
CA TYR A 210 -55.07 -1.29 11.84
C TYR A 210 -55.80 -2.56 12.32
N GLU A 211 -55.30 -3.76 11.96
CA GLU A 211 -55.35 -4.96 12.83
C GLU A 211 -54.76 -6.25 12.21
N ILE A 212 -54.38 -6.28 10.93
CA ILE A 212 -53.70 -7.47 10.37
C ILE A 212 -52.25 -7.11 10.05
N LEU A 213 -51.36 -7.37 11.01
CA LEU A 213 -49.93 -7.52 10.75
C LEU A 213 -49.75 -8.85 10.02
N THR A 214 -49.99 -8.89 8.71
CA THR A 214 -49.64 -10.07 7.93
C THR A 214 -48.12 -10.18 7.95
N PRO A 215 -47.54 -11.26 8.51
CA PRO A 215 -46.08 -11.38 8.56
C PRO A 215 -45.52 -11.59 7.16
N THR A 216 -44.28 -11.15 6.92
CA THR A 216 -43.54 -11.48 5.69
C THR A 216 -43.43 -13.00 5.55
N ILE A 217 -43.73 -13.53 4.37
CA ILE A 217 -43.73 -14.97 4.10
C ILE A 217 -42.49 -15.32 3.29
N VAL A 218 -41.80 -16.38 3.73
CA VAL A 218 -40.69 -16.98 2.99
C VAL A 218 -41.14 -18.34 2.46
N LYS A 219 -40.95 -18.58 1.16
CA LYS A 219 -41.30 -19.85 0.52
C LYS A 219 -40.23 -20.33 -0.47
N PRO A 220 -40.06 -21.64 -0.67
CA PRO A 220 -39.10 -22.16 -1.64
C PRO A 220 -39.54 -21.85 -3.08
N ARG A 221 -38.58 -21.61 -3.99
CA ARG A 221 -38.87 -21.32 -5.42
C ARG A 221 -39.56 -22.47 -6.15
N LYS A 222 -39.30 -23.71 -5.72
CA LYS A 222 -40.00 -24.90 -6.19
C LYS A 222 -41.05 -25.24 -5.13
N THR A 223 -42.25 -25.62 -5.56
CA THR A 223 -43.30 -26.13 -4.68
C THR A 223 -42.74 -27.30 -3.87
N ALA A 224 -42.52 -27.05 -2.58
CA ALA A 224 -42.25 -28.07 -1.59
C ALA A 224 -43.49 -28.14 -0.72
N ASN A 225 -44.04 -29.34 -0.56
CA ASN A 225 -45.19 -29.56 0.29
C ASN A 225 -44.75 -30.23 1.58
N ILE A 226 -45.46 -29.93 2.65
CA ILE A 226 -45.37 -30.57 3.95
C ILE A 226 -46.65 -31.33 4.23
N ASP A 227 -46.52 -32.52 4.81
CA ASP A 227 -47.64 -33.30 5.30
C ASP A 227 -47.93 -32.89 6.74
N VAL A 228 -49.04 -32.19 6.93
CA VAL A 228 -49.55 -31.82 8.26
C VAL A 228 -50.96 -32.39 8.37
N ASP A 229 -51.18 -33.30 9.33
CA ASP A 229 -52.49 -33.92 9.60
C ASP A 229 -53.19 -34.51 8.35
N ASP A 230 -52.46 -35.26 7.51
CA ASP A 230 -52.92 -35.84 6.23
C ASP A 230 -53.32 -34.81 5.13
N ILE A 231 -52.97 -33.53 5.32
CA ILE A 231 -53.17 -32.47 4.34
C ILE A 231 -51.80 -32.05 3.78
N HIS A 232 -51.68 -32.06 2.45
CA HIS A 232 -50.52 -31.50 1.75
C HIS A 232 -50.62 -29.96 1.77
N LEU A 233 -49.90 -29.31 2.68
CA LEU A 233 -49.77 -27.85 2.70
C LEU A 233 -48.50 -27.41 1.96
N PRO A 234 -48.51 -26.24 1.30
CA PRO A 234 -47.28 -25.64 0.80
C PRO A 234 -46.36 -25.25 1.98
N LEU A 235 -45.05 -25.46 1.81
CA LEU A 235 -44.06 -25.02 2.79
C LEU A 235 -43.93 -23.51 2.77
N GLU A 236 -44.61 -22.86 3.70
CA GLU A 236 -44.56 -21.41 3.91
C GLU A 236 -44.12 -21.12 5.34
N VAL A 237 -43.23 -20.14 5.49
CA VAL A 237 -42.69 -19.75 6.79
C VAL A 237 -42.96 -18.27 7.00
N GLY A 238 -43.81 -17.96 7.97
CA GLY A 238 -44.09 -16.58 8.37
C GLY A 238 -43.02 -16.06 9.31
N ILE A 239 -42.48 -14.87 9.02
CA ILE A 239 -41.60 -14.11 9.92
C ILE A 239 -42.47 -13.31 10.89
N VAL A 240 -42.58 -13.78 12.13
CA VAL A 240 -43.39 -13.15 13.17
C VAL A 240 -42.70 -11.90 13.71
N GLN A 241 -41.39 -11.98 13.93
CA GLN A 241 -40.60 -10.86 14.44
C GLN A 241 -39.15 -10.99 14.01
N GLN A 242 -38.56 -9.88 13.58
CA GLN A 242 -37.16 -9.85 13.17
C GLN A 242 -36.36 -8.84 14.00
N HIS A 243 -35.18 -9.26 14.42
CA HIS A 243 -34.18 -8.41 15.07
C HIS A 243 -32.95 -8.32 14.17
N GLN A 244 -32.73 -7.12 13.66
CA GLN A 244 -31.59 -6.83 12.78
C GLN A 244 -30.26 -7.05 13.49
N PHE A 245 -29.20 -7.19 12.69
CA PHE A 245 -27.85 -7.37 13.21
C PHE A 245 -27.40 -6.15 14.01
N VAL A 246 -26.98 -6.37 15.25
CA VAL A 246 -26.42 -5.32 16.11
C VAL A 246 -24.94 -5.61 16.35
N SER A 247 -24.05 -4.71 15.93
CA SER A 247 -22.59 -4.93 15.98
C SER A 247 -22.05 -5.18 17.39
N SER A 248 -22.62 -4.52 18.42
CA SER A 248 -22.23 -4.74 19.82
C SER A 248 -22.65 -6.11 20.35
N LEU A 249 -23.73 -6.69 19.80
CA LEU A 249 -24.21 -8.03 20.15
C LEU A 249 -23.66 -9.10 19.19
N GLN A 250 -23.07 -8.71 18.06
CA GLN A 250 -22.51 -9.61 17.03
C GLN A 250 -23.48 -10.70 16.54
N ARG A 251 -24.79 -10.40 16.54
CA ARG A 251 -25.83 -11.35 16.14
C ARG A 251 -27.09 -10.65 15.63
N ALA A 252 -27.89 -11.41 14.90
CA ALA A 252 -29.26 -11.12 14.48
C ALA A 252 -30.15 -12.31 14.85
N SER A 253 -31.44 -12.06 15.07
CA SER A 253 -32.40 -13.10 15.44
C SER A 253 -33.72 -12.92 14.72
N VAL A 254 -34.44 -14.01 14.48
CA VAL A 254 -35.77 -13.99 13.88
C VAL A 254 -36.66 -15.02 14.57
N VAL A 255 -37.93 -14.67 14.77
CA VAL A 255 -38.98 -15.55 15.27
C VAL A 255 -39.86 -15.91 14.09
N THR A 256 -40.06 -17.19 13.86
CA THR A 256 -40.77 -17.72 12.70
C THR A 256 -41.83 -18.74 13.11
N ARG A 257 -42.82 -18.90 12.24
CA ARG A 257 -43.87 -19.91 12.34
C ARG A 257 -44.02 -20.58 10.98
N VAL A 258 -43.92 -21.91 10.94
CA VAL A 258 -44.23 -22.68 9.73
C VAL A 258 -45.74 -22.81 9.60
N LEU A 259 -46.27 -22.65 8.39
CA LEU A 259 -47.70 -22.82 8.12
C LEU A 259 -48.16 -24.23 8.51
N GLY A 260 -49.31 -24.33 9.19
CA GLY A 260 -49.84 -25.60 9.69
C GLY A 260 -49.29 -26.03 11.05
N GLU A 261 -48.21 -25.43 11.54
CA GLU A 261 -47.69 -25.73 12.87
C GLU A 261 -48.11 -24.67 13.91
N ASP A 262 -48.35 -25.10 15.15
CA ASP A 262 -48.64 -24.22 16.30
C ASP A 262 -47.41 -23.94 17.17
N VAL A 263 -46.24 -24.00 16.55
CA VAL A 263 -44.95 -23.91 17.23
C VAL A 263 -44.15 -22.74 16.68
N LEU A 264 -43.70 -21.85 17.57
CA LEU A 264 -42.79 -20.77 17.24
C LEU A 264 -41.35 -21.27 17.28
N ARG A 265 -40.53 -20.86 16.31
CA ARG A 265 -39.10 -21.15 16.28
C ARG A 265 -38.31 -19.85 16.25
N VAL A 266 -37.24 -19.81 17.04
CA VAL A 266 -36.30 -18.71 17.03
C VAL A 266 -35.04 -19.17 16.32
N TYR A 267 -34.62 -18.43 15.31
CA TYR A 267 -33.32 -18.59 14.68
C TYR A 267 -32.44 -17.40 15.05
N THR A 268 -31.15 -17.67 15.27
CA THR A 268 -30.16 -16.63 15.54
C THR A 268 -28.93 -16.92 14.70
N LYS A 269 -28.45 -15.90 13.96
CA LYS A 269 -27.19 -15.96 13.22
C LYS A 269 -26.20 -14.96 13.77
N GLY A 270 -24.92 -15.29 13.77
CA GLY A 270 -23.90 -14.37 14.27
C GLY A 270 -22.52 -15.02 14.42
N ALA A 271 -21.69 -14.35 15.22
CA ALA A 271 -20.34 -14.83 15.51
C ALA A 271 -20.38 -16.16 16.30
N PRO A 272 -19.60 -17.19 15.91
CA PRO A 272 -19.63 -18.51 16.56
C PRO A 272 -19.40 -18.47 18.08
N GLU A 273 -18.48 -17.62 18.53
CA GLU A 273 -18.16 -17.40 19.93
C GLU A 273 -19.35 -16.83 20.72
N MET A 274 -20.10 -15.89 20.13
CA MET A 274 -21.28 -15.30 20.75
C MET A 274 -22.41 -16.33 20.82
N LEU A 275 -22.69 -17.06 19.74
CA LEU A 275 -23.74 -18.08 19.73
C LEU A 275 -23.44 -19.21 20.72
N ARG A 276 -22.18 -19.60 20.89
CA ARG A 276 -21.77 -20.57 21.91
C ARG A 276 -22.21 -20.16 23.31
N THR A 277 -22.15 -18.87 23.64
CA THR A 277 -22.59 -18.37 24.97
C THR A 277 -24.11 -18.42 25.16
N LEU A 278 -24.88 -18.46 24.07
CA LEU A 278 -26.35 -18.52 24.10
C LEU A 278 -26.88 -19.95 24.06
N CYS A 279 -26.13 -20.87 23.47
CA CYS A 279 -26.52 -22.27 23.36
C CYS A 279 -26.36 -23.00 24.69
N ILE A 280 -27.23 -24.00 24.89
CA ILE A 280 -27.14 -24.95 26.00
C ILE A 280 -25.82 -25.74 25.86
N PRO A 281 -24.93 -25.79 26.87
CA PRO A 281 -23.58 -26.37 26.73
C PRO A 281 -23.56 -27.80 26.18
N GLU A 282 -24.54 -28.62 26.54
CA GLU A 282 -24.67 -30.03 26.12
C GLU A 282 -25.05 -30.18 24.64
N THR A 283 -25.61 -29.13 24.03
CA THR A 283 -26.00 -29.09 22.61
C THR A 283 -24.88 -28.57 21.71
N VAL A 284 -23.83 -27.99 22.28
CA VAL A 284 -22.71 -27.43 21.54
C VAL A 284 -21.82 -28.57 21.02
N PRO A 285 -21.46 -28.59 19.72
CA PRO A 285 -20.59 -29.62 19.17
C PRO A 285 -19.20 -29.67 19.82
N ASP A 286 -18.70 -30.87 20.09
CA ASP A 286 -17.38 -31.06 20.72
C ASP A 286 -16.22 -30.57 19.83
N ASN A 287 -16.34 -30.80 18.53
CA ASN A 287 -15.37 -30.44 17.51
C ASN A 287 -15.55 -29.01 16.97
N LEU A 288 -16.34 -28.16 17.63
CA LEU A 288 -16.62 -26.80 17.17
C LEU A 288 -15.33 -26.00 16.92
N TYR A 289 -14.41 -25.95 17.88
CA TYR A 289 -13.17 -25.18 17.76
C TYR A 289 -12.22 -25.73 16.70
N GLU A 290 -12.11 -27.05 16.58
CA GLU A 290 -11.30 -27.70 15.55
C GLU A 290 -11.79 -27.30 14.15
N VAL A 291 -13.10 -27.39 13.94
CA VAL A 291 -13.73 -27.03 12.66
C VAL A 291 -13.59 -25.53 12.39
N LEU A 292 -13.87 -24.67 13.37
CA LEU A 292 -13.71 -23.21 13.23
C LEU A 292 -12.28 -22.82 12.88
N ASN A 293 -11.28 -23.36 13.58
CA ASN A 293 -9.88 -23.08 13.31
C ASN A 293 -9.49 -23.55 11.90
N SER A 294 -9.94 -24.74 11.50
CA SER A 294 -9.65 -25.28 10.16
C SER A 294 -10.20 -24.42 9.02
N TYR A 295 -11.31 -23.71 9.24
CA TYR A 295 -11.88 -22.78 8.28
C TYR A 295 -11.23 -21.40 8.35
N ALA A 296 -10.91 -20.92 9.54
CA ALA A 296 -10.19 -19.66 9.75
C ALA A 296 -8.79 -19.69 9.12
N GLU A 297 -8.04 -20.78 9.28
CA GLU A 297 -6.72 -20.99 8.66
C GLU A 297 -6.77 -20.95 7.12
N LYS A 298 -7.89 -21.38 6.55
CA LYS A 298 -8.13 -21.34 5.09
C LYS A 298 -8.67 -19.98 4.63
N GLY A 299 -8.86 -19.02 5.53
CA GLY A 299 -9.36 -17.68 5.23
C GLY A 299 -10.87 -17.58 5.02
N TYR A 300 -11.66 -18.59 5.43
CA TYR A 300 -13.11 -18.51 5.34
C TYR A 300 -13.71 -17.66 6.46
N ARG A 301 -14.70 -16.84 6.11
CA ARG A 301 -15.58 -16.19 7.09
C ARG A 301 -16.65 -17.18 7.54
N VAL A 302 -16.69 -17.49 8.83
CA VAL A 302 -17.66 -18.43 9.40
C VAL A 302 -18.78 -17.67 10.12
N ILE A 303 -20.03 -18.02 9.82
CA ILE A 303 -21.21 -17.53 10.52
C ILE A 303 -21.87 -18.76 11.16
N ALA A 304 -22.14 -18.67 12.46
CA ALA A 304 -22.87 -19.70 13.16
C ALA A 304 -24.38 -19.40 13.10
N VAL A 305 -25.19 -20.45 13.07
CA VAL A 305 -26.64 -20.39 13.17
C VAL A 305 -27.07 -21.32 14.30
N ALA A 306 -27.91 -20.83 15.20
CA ALA A 306 -28.53 -21.58 16.26
C ALA A 306 -30.05 -21.46 16.17
N THR A 307 -30.75 -22.48 16.66
CA THR A 307 -32.21 -22.49 16.69
C THR A 307 -32.71 -22.95 18.06
N ARG A 308 -33.89 -22.45 18.44
CA ARG A 308 -34.63 -22.90 19.61
C ARG A 308 -36.11 -22.94 19.29
N VAL A 309 -36.76 -24.02 19.68
CA VAL A 309 -38.22 -24.15 19.63
C VAL A 309 -38.81 -23.50 20.87
N LEU A 310 -39.80 -22.63 20.69
CA LEU A 310 -40.60 -22.08 21.77
C LEU A 310 -41.90 -22.89 21.83
N GLU A 311 -42.01 -23.74 22.84
CA GLU A 311 -43.28 -24.39 23.16
C GLU A 311 -44.26 -23.31 23.63
N GLY A 312 -45.45 -23.29 23.04
CA GLY A 312 -46.44 -22.24 23.22
C GLY A 312 -46.69 -21.97 24.70
N THR A 313 -46.24 -20.82 25.19
CA THR A 313 -46.86 -20.22 26.37
C THR A 313 -48.16 -19.68 25.84
N THR A 314 -49.28 -20.29 26.23
CA THR A 314 -50.61 -19.71 26.09
C THR A 314 -50.53 -18.26 26.56
N PHE A 315 -50.67 -17.32 25.62
CA PHE A 315 -50.91 -15.90 25.95
C PHE A 315 -52.31 -15.76 26.53
#